data_AF-A0A847Q1A2-F1
#
_entry.id   AF-A0A847Q1A2-F1
#
_cell.length_a   1.000
_cell.length_b   1.000
_cell.length_c   1.000
_cell.angle_alpha   90.00
_cell.angle_beta   90.00
_cell.angle_gamma   90.00
#
_symmetry.space_group_name_H-M   'P 1'
#
loop_
_entity.id
_entity.type
_entity.pdbx_description
1 polymer ?
#
loop_
_entity_poly.entity_id
_entity_poly.type
_entity_poly.pdbx_seq_one_letter_code
_entity_poly.pdbx_strand_id
1 'polypeptide(L)'
;MKRIRCQFCGTFLGEGEDRCGNCGAPAEPDSRSPLEPAEEPAVVVENSGNSASTQTTVTARTPSGGGCGSRLLIAIIVAAVLIPILAAIAIPALMNCARRSREARIATATPEEMGAVLTPAPTPDSVYRAVLVEGENTVETVWPRVLLDCPDSCSWLEPYQPSAAFLVEVRWERPLCRFYATAPFDLVMAVLERRDDGTLGFLRYDDDTVGRDPQIDEILHRGEYIVIVAPLSSFDTGGISFVLEILQEEVPVLPPDTVFTTELSELDPRAVYFVEIRRDSVYTIQAASDDLDTFVELRTGQGAVLSDDDGGGGWSDSRL
;
A
#
# COMPACT_ATOMS: atom_id res chain seq x y z
N MET A 1 41.86 -10.30 0.55
CA MET A 1 40.90 -9.50 1.34
C MET A 1 39.59 -10.25 1.40
N LYS A 2 39.08 -10.54 2.61
CA LYS A 2 37.87 -11.32 2.82
C LYS A 2 36.68 -10.36 2.72
N ARG A 3 35.90 -10.42 1.64
CA ARG A 3 34.72 -9.55 1.47
C ARG A 3 33.54 -10.19 2.20
N ILE A 4 32.97 -9.47 3.16
CA ILE A 4 31.77 -9.90 3.90
C ILE A 4 30.55 -9.42 3.11
N ARG A 5 29.61 -10.32 2.84
CA ARG A 5 28.37 -10.01 2.14
C ARG A 5 27.28 -9.79 3.18
N CYS A 6 26.57 -8.67 3.10
CA CYS A 6 25.42 -8.42 3.95
C CYS A 6 24.37 -9.51 3.72
N GLN A 7 23.95 -10.21 4.76
CA GLN A 7 22.98 -11.31 4.64
C GLN A 7 21.56 -10.83 4.29
N PHE A 8 21.27 -9.54 4.53
CA PHE A 8 19.95 -8.96 4.28
C PHE A 8 19.78 -8.43 2.84
N CYS A 9 20.79 -7.75 2.29
CA CYS A 9 20.68 -7.12 0.96
C CYS A 9 21.72 -7.61 -0.06
N GLY A 10 22.68 -8.45 0.33
CA GLY A 10 23.70 -8.98 -0.59
C GLY A 10 24.82 -8.01 -0.98
N THR A 11 24.76 -6.75 -0.54
CA THR A 11 25.81 -5.74 -0.74
C THR A 11 27.08 -6.12 0.02
N PHE A 12 28.24 -5.88 -0.58
CA PHE A 12 29.52 -6.11 0.07
C PHE A 12 29.83 -4.98 1.06
N LEU A 13 30.16 -5.34 2.29
CA LEU A 13 30.59 -4.41 3.32
C LEU A 13 32.05 -4.01 3.11
N GLY A 14 32.36 -2.74 3.39
CA GLY A 14 33.72 -2.25 3.54
C GLY A 14 34.43 -2.90 4.73
N GLU A 15 35.75 -3.02 4.68
CA GLU A 15 36.53 -3.61 5.76
C GLU A 15 36.45 -2.71 7.01
N GLY A 16 35.83 -3.23 8.09
CA GLY A 16 35.63 -2.50 9.34
C GLY A 16 34.27 -1.82 9.50
N GLU A 17 33.34 -1.96 8.56
CA GLU A 17 31.96 -1.47 8.71
C GLU A 17 31.13 -2.40 9.62
N ASP A 18 30.52 -1.82 10.64
CA ASP A 18 29.64 -2.50 11.60
C ASP A 18 28.17 -2.53 11.16
N ARG A 19 27.83 -1.78 10.10
CA ARG A 19 26.51 -1.72 9.48
C ARG A 19 26.59 -1.64 7.96
N CYS A 20 25.59 -2.21 7.29
CA CYS A 20 25.48 -2.14 5.84
C CYS A 20 25.07 -0.74 5.39
N GLY A 21 25.87 -0.10 4.54
CA GLY A 21 25.56 1.21 3.97
C GLY A 21 24.30 1.27 3.08
N ASN A 22 23.81 0.12 2.60
CA ASN A 22 22.59 0.06 1.79
C ASN A 22 21.31 -0.11 2.62
N CYS A 23 21.30 -1.04 3.59
CA CYS A 23 20.09 -1.40 4.34
C CYS A 23 20.14 -1.12 5.85
N GLY A 24 21.27 -0.62 6.36
CA GLY A 24 21.45 -0.30 7.79
C GLY A 24 21.58 -1.51 8.72
N ALA A 25 21.48 -2.73 8.21
CA ALA A 25 21.56 -3.96 9.01
C ALA A 25 22.96 -4.12 9.66
N PRO A 26 23.04 -4.62 10.91
CA PRO A 26 24.31 -4.87 11.58
C PRO A 26 25.10 -5.99 10.88
N ALA A 27 26.42 -5.81 10.79
CA ALA A 27 27.33 -6.85 10.34
C ALA A 27 27.56 -7.86 11.48
N GLU A 28 26.71 -8.88 11.59
CA GLU A 28 26.96 -9.93 12.61
C GLU A 28 28.26 -10.69 12.30
N PRO A 29 29.09 -10.98 13.33
CA PRO A 29 30.23 -11.86 13.17
C PRO A 29 29.72 -13.30 12.95
N ASP A 30 30.23 -13.94 11.89
CA ASP A 30 29.96 -15.33 11.48
C ASP A 30 30.18 -16.30 12.65
N SER A 31 29.13 -16.57 13.41
CA SER A 31 29.12 -17.49 14.55
C SER A 31 28.56 -18.85 14.15
N ARG A 32 29.18 -19.48 13.15
CA ARG A 32 29.04 -20.93 12.99
C ARG A 32 29.83 -21.64 14.09
N SER A 33 29.15 -22.08 15.13
CA SER A 33 29.56 -23.20 15.97
C SER A 33 28.34 -24.09 16.28
N PRO A 34 28.53 -25.41 16.45
CA PRO A 34 27.46 -26.40 16.38
C PRO A 34 26.62 -26.47 17.66
N LEU A 35 25.36 -26.84 17.47
CA LEU A 35 24.35 -27.17 18.48
C LEU A 35 24.90 -28.08 19.61
N GLU A 36 24.72 -27.64 20.86
CA GLU A 36 24.59 -28.52 22.03
C GLU A 36 23.16 -28.39 22.60
N PRO A 37 22.51 -29.49 23.03
CA PRO A 37 21.14 -29.47 23.53
C PRO A 37 21.03 -29.46 25.07
N ALA A 38 19.80 -29.19 25.54
CA ALA A 38 19.27 -29.25 26.91
C ALA A 38 19.44 -27.91 27.70
N GLU A 39 18.50 -27.47 28.54
CA GLU A 39 17.63 -28.21 29.46
C GLU A 39 16.27 -27.50 29.65
N GLU A 40 15.22 -28.30 29.86
CA GLU A 40 13.96 -27.85 30.47
C GLU A 40 14.19 -27.45 31.95
N PRO A 41 13.47 -26.44 32.47
CA PRO A 41 13.20 -26.41 33.90
C PRO A 41 11.72 -26.59 34.22
N ALA A 42 11.56 -27.40 35.27
CA ALA A 42 10.36 -27.80 35.95
C ALA A 42 9.42 -26.67 36.39
N VAL A 43 8.14 -27.03 36.31
CA VAL A 43 7.00 -26.67 37.15
C VAL A 43 7.38 -26.12 38.54
N VAL A 44 6.94 -24.90 38.84
CA VAL A 44 6.60 -24.47 40.20
C VAL A 44 5.19 -23.85 40.17
N VAL A 45 4.26 -24.60 40.77
CA VAL A 45 2.93 -24.14 41.16
C VAL A 45 3.09 -23.44 42.50
N GLU A 46 2.89 -22.12 42.54
CA GLU A 46 2.59 -21.41 43.79
C GLU A 46 1.21 -20.77 43.73
N ASN A 47 0.42 -21.21 44.68
CA ASN A 47 -0.93 -20.82 44.98
C ASN A 47 -0.91 -19.63 45.96
N SER A 48 -2.03 -18.91 46.01
CA SER A 48 -2.47 -18.03 47.11
C SER A 48 -1.86 -16.62 47.22
N GLY A 49 -2.67 -15.63 46.84
CA GLY A 49 -2.42 -14.21 47.07
C GLY A 49 -3.71 -13.40 46.97
N ASN A 50 -4.52 -13.47 48.03
CA ASN A 50 -5.76 -12.73 48.30
C ASN A 50 -5.92 -11.37 47.56
N SER A 51 -6.86 -11.29 46.62
CA SER A 51 -7.42 -10.02 46.17
C SER A 51 -8.38 -9.48 47.24
N ALA A 52 -7.90 -8.57 48.07
CA ALA A 52 -8.74 -7.79 48.97
C ALA A 52 -9.57 -6.81 48.13
N SER A 53 -10.84 -7.16 47.88
CA SER A 53 -11.87 -6.24 47.43
C SER A 53 -12.21 -5.29 48.57
N THR A 54 -11.72 -4.06 48.50
CA THR A 54 -12.14 -2.98 49.40
C THR A 54 -13.52 -2.51 48.94
N GLN A 55 -14.59 -3.12 49.44
CA GLN A 55 -15.92 -2.50 49.40
C GLN A 55 -15.95 -1.34 50.39
N THR A 56 -15.84 -0.12 49.89
CA THR A 56 -16.11 1.09 50.67
C THR A 56 -17.61 1.20 50.89
N THR A 57 -18.11 0.68 52.00
CA THR A 57 -19.47 0.95 52.48
C THR A 57 -19.54 2.39 52.97
N VAL A 58 -19.97 3.31 52.09
CA VAL A 58 -20.28 4.69 52.46
C VAL A 58 -21.56 4.68 53.30
N THR A 59 -21.39 4.73 54.63
CA THR A 59 -22.51 4.88 55.55
C THR A 59 -22.85 6.36 55.65
N ALA A 60 -23.83 6.81 54.86
CA ALA A 60 -24.32 8.18 54.94
C ALA A 60 -25.11 8.39 56.25
N ARG A 61 -24.49 9.04 57.25
CA ARG A 61 -25.23 9.59 58.39
C ARG A 61 -25.96 10.84 57.93
N THR A 62 -27.30 10.79 57.91
CA THR A 62 -28.14 11.98 57.76
C THR A 62 -28.09 12.82 59.04
N PRO A 63 -27.67 14.09 58.99
CA PRO A 63 -27.84 15.00 60.12
C PRO A 63 -29.32 15.34 60.26
N SER A 64 -29.90 14.97 61.40
CA SER A 64 -31.22 15.41 61.82
C SER A 64 -31.11 16.82 62.41
N GLY A 65 -31.74 17.80 61.76
CA GLY A 65 -32.13 19.05 62.40
C GLY A 65 -31.59 20.31 61.73
N GLY A 66 -32.52 21.19 61.34
CA GLY A 66 -32.24 22.56 60.95
C GLY A 66 -32.91 22.93 59.63
N GLY A 67 -34.04 23.63 59.71
CA GLY A 67 -34.87 23.97 58.55
C GLY A 67 -34.15 24.86 57.54
N CYS A 68 -33.60 24.23 56.51
CA CYS A 68 -33.30 24.82 55.19
C CYS A 68 -33.21 23.70 54.13
N GLY A 69 -34.00 22.63 54.29
CA GLY A 69 -33.78 21.32 53.65
C GLY A 69 -34.49 21.09 52.31
N SER A 70 -35.46 21.92 51.93
CA SER A 70 -36.20 21.71 50.66
C SER A 70 -35.38 22.12 49.44
N ARG A 71 -34.60 23.21 49.53
CA ARG A 71 -33.80 23.71 48.41
C ARG A 71 -32.64 22.79 48.04
N LEU A 72 -31.98 22.19 49.03
CA LEU A 72 -30.86 21.27 48.81
C LEU A 72 -31.35 19.93 48.22
N LEU A 73 -32.46 19.39 48.74
CA LEU A 73 -33.02 18.13 48.23
C LEU A 73 -33.55 18.26 46.81
N ILE A 74 -34.22 19.40 46.50
CA ILE A 74 -34.63 19.72 45.13
C ILE A 74 -33.41 19.87 44.23
N ALA A 75 -32.35 20.55 44.67
CA ALA A 75 -31.12 20.69 43.88
C ALA A 75 -30.45 19.34 43.56
N ILE A 76 -30.44 18.40 44.51
CA ILE A 76 -29.88 17.05 44.29
C ILE A 76 -30.74 16.24 43.29
N ILE A 77 -32.06 16.28 43.42
CA ILE A 77 -32.97 15.57 42.50
C ILE A 77 -32.89 16.18 41.09
N VAL A 78 -32.87 17.51 41.00
CA VAL A 78 -32.70 18.25 39.75
C VAL A 78 -31.36 17.87 39.11
N ALA A 79 -30.26 17.83 39.85
CA ALA A 79 -28.96 17.40 39.33
C ALA A 79 -28.96 15.92 38.90
N ALA A 80 -29.52 15.02 39.70
CA ALA A 80 -29.56 13.59 39.40
C ALA A 80 -30.40 13.24 38.16
N VAL A 81 -31.35 14.09 37.78
CA VAL A 81 -32.19 13.91 36.59
C VAL A 81 -31.65 14.70 35.39
N LEU A 82 -31.24 15.96 35.58
CA LEU A 82 -30.74 16.79 34.48
C LEU A 82 -29.37 16.36 33.99
N ILE A 83 -28.47 15.93 34.86
CA ILE A 83 -27.12 15.50 34.44
C ILE A 83 -27.18 14.32 33.45
N PRO A 84 -27.89 13.21 33.71
CA PRO A 84 -27.98 12.12 32.73
C PRO A 84 -28.74 12.50 31.46
N ILE A 85 -29.76 13.37 31.55
CA ILE A 85 -30.47 13.88 30.35
C ILE A 85 -29.54 14.75 29.50
N LEU A 86 -28.81 15.69 30.12
CA LEU A 86 -27.83 16.52 29.44
C LEU A 86 -26.68 15.68 28.88
N ALA A 87 -26.21 14.65 29.60
CA ALA A 87 -25.21 13.71 29.11
C ALA A 87 -25.73 12.90 27.92
N ALA A 88 -26.98 12.41 27.96
CA ALA A 88 -27.60 11.67 26.86
C ALA A 88 -27.79 12.50 25.59
N ILE A 89 -27.87 13.84 25.70
CA ILE A 89 -27.93 14.76 24.56
C ILE A 89 -26.53 15.18 24.12
N ALA A 90 -25.65 15.53 25.06
CA ALA A 90 -24.33 16.06 24.77
C ALA A 90 -23.36 14.99 24.26
N ILE A 91 -23.41 13.75 24.78
CA ILE A 91 -22.49 12.67 24.40
C ILE A 91 -22.67 12.30 22.91
N PRO A 92 -23.87 12.03 22.37
CA PRO A 92 -24.03 11.77 20.94
C PRO A 92 -23.63 12.94 20.05
N ALA A 93 -23.89 14.19 20.49
CA ALA A 93 -23.48 15.39 19.76
C ALA A 93 -21.94 15.54 19.72
N LEU A 94 -21.26 15.32 20.86
CA LEU A 94 -19.81 15.30 20.96
C LEU A 94 -19.20 14.16 20.14
N MET A 95 -19.78 12.96 20.19
CA MET A 95 -19.36 11.80 19.38
C MET A 95 -19.54 12.07 17.88
N ASN A 96 -20.67 12.66 17.46
CA ASN A 96 -20.88 13.05 16.06
C ASN A 96 -19.93 14.16 15.63
N CYS A 97 -19.61 15.11 16.50
CA CYS A 97 -18.66 16.18 16.20
C CYS A 97 -17.23 15.63 16.08
N ALA A 98 -16.83 14.74 16.99
CA ALA A 98 -15.55 14.03 16.93
C ALA A 98 -15.47 13.12 15.68
N ARG A 99 -16.56 12.43 15.35
CA ARG A 99 -16.65 11.59 14.15
C ARG A 99 -16.53 12.41 12.87
N ARG A 100 -17.30 13.50 12.75
CA ARG A 100 -17.21 14.43 11.60
C ARG A 100 -15.85 15.11 11.51
N SER A 101 -15.23 15.46 12.64
CA SER A 101 -13.88 16.02 12.64
C SER A 101 -12.84 14.98 12.22
N ARG A 102 -13.00 13.71 12.63
CA ARG A 102 -12.14 12.60 12.19
C ARG A 102 -12.32 12.32 10.70
N GLU A 103 -13.56 12.22 10.22
CA GLU A 103 -13.91 12.06 8.80
C GLU A 103 -13.35 13.21 7.96
N ALA A 104 -13.47 14.47 8.42
CA ALA A 104 -12.94 15.64 7.72
C ALA A 104 -11.40 15.70 7.71
N ARG A 105 -10.74 15.24 8.79
CA ARG A 105 -9.27 15.12 8.81
C ARG A 105 -8.78 14.02 7.87
N ILE A 106 -9.40 12.85 7.92
CA ILE A 106 -9.05 11.72 7.04
C ILE A 106 -9.26 12.11 5.57
N ALA A 107 -10.27 12.93 5.28
CA ALA A 107 -10.55 13.41 3.93
C ALA A 107 -9.43 14.29 3.31
N THR A 108 -8.49 14.79 4.09
CA THR A 108 -7.36 15.60 3.59
C THR A 108 -6.00 15.14 4.10
N ALA A 109 -5.96 14.04 4.86
CA ALA A 109 -4.73 13.58 5.48
C ALA A 109 -3.75 13.06 4.42
N THR A 110 -2.48 13.44 4.55
CA THR A 110 -1.40 12.84 3.77
C THR A 110 -0.86 11.57 4.45
N PRO A 111 -0.13 10.69 3.74
CA PRO A 111 0.50 9.52 4.34
C PRO A 111 1.41 9.88 5.53
N GLU A 112 2.19 10.95 5.41
CA GLU A 112 3.10 11.41 6.46
C GLU A 112 2.36 11.90 7.72
N GLU A 113 1.23 12.60 7.55
CA GLU A 113 0.39 13.03 8.68
C GLU A 113 -0.22 11.84 9.43
N MET A 114 -0.47 10.74 8.72
CA MET A 114 -0.93 9.48 9.30
C MET A 114 0.20 8.63 9.89
N GLY A 115 1.47 9.03 9.68
CA GLY A 115 2.64 8.31 10.18
C GLY A 115 3.05 7.12 9.30
N ALA A 116 2.69 7.13 8.01
CA ALA A 116 3.11 6.11 7.06
C ALA A 116 4.64 6.08 6.93
N VAL A 117 5.18 4.87 6.83
CA VAL A 117 6.59 4.63 6.53
C VAL A 117 6.71 4.38 5.04
N LEU A 118 7.25 5.35 4.31
CA LEU A 118 7.50 5.27 2.87
C LEU A 118 8.97 4.87 2.64
N THR A 119 9.18 3.77 1.93
CA THR A 119 10.52 3.32 1.52
C THR A 119 10.90 4.00 0.21
N PRO A 120 11.95 4.84 0.16
CA PRO A 120 12.38 5.45 -1.09
C PRO A 120 12.85 4.39 -2.10
N ALA A 121 12.34 4.47 -3.33
CA ALA A 121 12.73 3.61 -4.45
C ALA A 121 13.26 4.44 -5.63
N PRO A 122 14.40 5.16 -5.48
CA PRO A 122 14.83 6.18 -6.43
C PRO A 122 15.57 5.64 -7.66
N THR A 123 15.98 4.37 -7.64
CA THR A 123 16.79 3.74 -8.69
C THR A 123 15.98 2.63 -9.36
N PRO A 124 15.64 2.77 -10.65
CA PRO A 124 15.08 1.67 -11.42
C PRO A 124 15.97 0.42 -11.38
N ASP A 125 15.37 -0.73 -11.67
CA ASP A 125 16.01 -2.05 -11.79
C ASP A 125 16.68 -2.54 -10.50
N SER A 126 16.39 -1.86 -9.39
CA SER A 126 16.87 -2.21 -8.06
C SER A 126 15.81 -2.97 -7.28
N VAL A 127 16.25 -3.95 -6.49
CA VAL A 127 15.35 -4.71 -5.61
C VAL A 127 15.26 -4.01 -4.26
N TYR A 128 14.06 -3.54 -3.93
CA TYR A 128 13.71 -2.97 -2.64
C TYR A 128 13.07 -4.05 -1.77
N ARG A 129 13.33 -4.01 -0.46
CA ARG A 129 12.81 -5.00 0.48
C ARG A 129 12.10 -4.30 1.62
N ALA A 130 11.00 -4.89 2.05
CA ALA A 130 10.24 -4.47 3.22
C ALA A 130 9.76 -5.71 3.99
N VAL A 131 9.30 -5.51 5.22
CA VAL A 131 8.68 -6.55 6.04
C VAL A 131 7.29 -6.07 6.41
N LEU A 132 6.28 -6.88 6.10
CA LEU A 132 4.92 -6.66 6.53
C LEU A 132 4.78 -7.14 7.97
N VAL A 133 4.33 -6.25 8.86
CA VAL A 133 4.12 -6.52 10.29
C VAL A 133 2.68 -6.18 10.62
N GLU A 134 1.97 -7.11 11.27
CA GLU A 134 0.56 -6.96 11.61
C GLU A 134 0.31 -5.65 12.41
N GLY A 135 -0.64 -4.85 11.94
CA GLY A 135 -1.03 -3.59 12.57
C GLY A 135 -0.06 -2.43 12.34
N GLU A 136 1.07 -2.64 11.67
CA GLU A 136 2.00 -1.58 11.28
C GLU A 136 1.81 -1.17 9.81
N ASN A 137 2.00 0.13 9.54
CA ASN A 137 1.98 0.72 8.20
C ASN A 137 0.80 0.21 7.34
N THR A 138 -0.41 0.27 7.89
CA THR A 138 -1.59 -0.32 7.23
C THR A 138 -1.95 0.42 5.94
N VAL A 139 -2.76 -0.20 5.08
CA VAL A 139 -3.24 0.43 3.85
C VAL A 139 -3.90 1.79 4.14
N GLU A 140 -4.71 1.94 5.19
CA GLU A 140 -5.30 3.23 5.56
C GLU A 140 -4.30 4.23 6.14
N THR A 141 -3.17 3.76 6.66
CA THR A 141 -2.09 4.65 7.09
C THR A 141 -1.42 5.27 5.88
N VAL A 142 -1.19 4.47 4.82
CA VAL A 142 -0.55 4.92 3.58
C VAL A 142 -1.53 5.64 2.65
N TRP A 143 -2.77 5.18 2.56
CA TRP A 143 -3.84 5.74 1.74
C TRP A 143 -5.05 6.06 2.61
N PRO A 144 -5.09 7.24 3.25
CA PRO A 144 -6.08 7.55 4.29
C PRO A 144 -7.52 7.53 3.80
N ARG A 145 -7.69 7.78 2.51
CA ARG A 145 -8.98 7.82 1.82
C ARG A 145 -9.28 6.53 1.04
N VAL A 146 -8.58 5.42 1.30
CA VAL A 146 -8.79 4.14 0.58
C VAL A 146 -10.28 3.76 0.52
N LEU A 147 -11.04 3.86 1.61
CA LEU A 147 -12.48 3.54 1.60
C LEU A 147 -13.35 4.42 0.69
N LEU A 148 -12.86 5.58 0.26
CA LEU A 148 -13.58 6.54 -0.58
C LEU A 148 -13.04 6.56 -2.02
N ASP A 149 -11.73 6.44 -2.16
CA ASP A 149 -11.02 6.66 -3.42
C ASP A 149 -10.66 5.35 -4.12
N CYS A 150 -10.73 4.21 -3.42
CA CYS A 150 -10.45 2.89 -3.96
C CYS A 150 -11.65 2.40 -4.80
N PRO A 151 -11.46 2.16 -6.11
CA PRO A 151 -12.54 1.66 -6.95
C PRO A 151 -13.00 0.26 -6.52
N ASP A 152 -14.24 -0.10 -6.89
CA ASP A 152 -14.80 -1.44 -6.62
C ASP A 152 -13.93 -2.59 -7.16
N SER A 153 -13.07 -2.32 -8.16
CA SER A 153 -12.11 -3.31 -8.71
C SER A 153 -10.99 -3.68 -7.74
N CYS A 154 -10.74 -2.88 -6.71
CA CYS A 154 -9.66 -3.09 -5.74
C CYS A 154 -10.18 -3.82 -4.48
N SER A 155 -11.02 -4.83 -4.70
CA SER A 155 -11.83 -5.45 -3.64
C SER A 155 -11.03 -6.13 -2.51
N TRP A 156 -9.73 -6.39 -2.72
CA TRP A 156 -8.89 -7.09 -1.75
C TRP A 156 -7.91 -6.19 -1.00
N LEU A 157 -7.91 -4.88 -1.27
CA LEU A 157 -7.10 -3.90 -0.55
C LEU A 157 -7.88 -3.36 0.65
N GLU A 158 -7.82 -4.06 1.78
CA GLU A 158 -8.52 -3.69 3.00
C GLU A 158 -7.77 -2.63 3.81
N PRO A 159 -8.47 -1.65 4.43
CA PRO A 159 -7.86 -0.55 5.19
C PRO A 159 -6.85 -0.98 6.26
N TYR A 160 -7.13 -2.10 6.95
CA TYR A 160 -6.37 -2.54 8.12
C TYR A 160 -5.27 -3.54 7.79
N GLN A 161 -5.14 -3.95 6.53
CA GLN A 161 -4.09 -4.86 6.11
C GLN A 161 -2.72 -4.21 6.34
N PRO A 162 -1.73 -4.97 6.85
CA PRO A 162 -0.35 -4.49 6.89
C PRO A 162 0.13 -4.24 5.46
N SER A 163 0.88 -3.16 5.24
CA SER A 163 1.34 -2.82 3.90
C SER A 163 2.77 -2.30 3.90
N ALA A 164 3.46 -2.51 2.78
CA ALA A 164 4.67 -1.81 2.45
C ALA A 164 4.34 -0.71 1.44
N ALA A 165 4.97 0.45 1.62
CA ALA A 165 4.78 1.59 0.74
C ALA A 165 6.13 2.00 0.15
N PHE A 166 6.19 2.15 -1.18
CA PHE A 166 7.38 2.56 -1.89
C PHE A 166 7.14 3.91 -2.56
N LEU A 167 8.02 4.88 -2.27
CA LEU A 167 8.00 6.20 -2.90
C LEU A 167 8.86 6.16 -4.17
N VAL A 168 8.22 6.39 -5.31
CA VAL A 168 8.82 6.32 -6.64
C VAL A 168 8.82 7.72 -7.27
N GLU A 169 9.97 8.13 -7.81
CA GLU A 169 10.12 9.39 -8.56
C GLU A 169 10.29 9.06 -10.05
N VAL A 170 9.31 9.46 -10.86
CA VAL A 170 9.37 9.31 -12.33
C VAL A 170 9.94 10.59 -12.93
N ARG A 171 11.08 10.47 -13.62
CA ARG A 171 11.82 11.63 -14.16
C ARG A 171 11.56 11.90 -15.64
N TRP A 172 11.20 10.87 -16.40
CA TRP A 172 10.86 10.98 -17.80
C TRP A 172 9.41 11.46 -17.96
N GLU A 173 9.10 12.07 -19.11
CA GLU A 173 7.78 12.67 -19.34
C GLU A 173 6.66 11.62 -19.43
N ARG A 174 6.93 10.52 -20.15
CA ARG A 174 5.98 9.42 -20.38
C ARG A 174 6.69 8.06 -20.54
N PRO A 175 7.42 7.57 -19.51
CA PRO A 175 8.02 6.26 -19.57
C PRO A 175 6.95 5.17 -19.43
N LEU A 176 7.23 4.02 -20.03
CA LEU A 176 6.56 2.78 -19.69
C LEU A 176 7.29 2.12 -18.52
N CYS A 177 6.61 2.02 -17.39
CA CYS A 177 7.15 1.44 -16.17
C CYS A 177 6.49 0.10 -15.88
N ARG A 178 7.26 -0.83 -15.30
CA ARG A 178 6.77 -2.07 -14.70
C ARG A 178 7.02 -2.03 -13.21
N PHE A 179 5.97 -2.25 -12.44
CA PHE A 179 6.02 -2.52 -11.02
C PHE A 179 5.83 -4.00 -10.81
N TYR A 180 6.67 -4.61 -9.98
CA TYR A 180 6.59 -6.03 -9.67
C TYR A 180 6.90 -6.26 -8.21
N ALA A 181 6.11 -7.09 -7.53
CA ALA A 181 6.33 -7.46 -6.14
C ALA A 181 6.24 -8.96 -5.94
N THR A 182 7.04 -9.50 -5.02
CA THR A 182 7.09 -10.94 -4.70
C THR A 182 7.12 -11.21 -3.22
N ALA A 183 6.47 -12.30 -2.82
CA ALA A 183 6.47 -12.81 -1.46
C ALA A 183 6.30 -14.34 -1.43
N PRO A 184 6.53 -15.01 -0.28
CA PRO A 184 6.16 -16.42 -0.11
C PRO A 184 4.64 -16.65 0.00
N PHE A 185 3.85 -15.59 0.12
CA PHE A 185 2.39 -15.55 0.19
C PHE A 185 1.82 -14.68 -0.94
N ASP A 186 0.50 -14.65 -1.05
CA ASP A 186 -0.22 -13.95 -2.11
C ASP A 186 -0.28 -12.44 -1.84
N LEU A 187 -0.06 -11.64 -2.88
CA LEU A 187 0.10 -10.19 -2.76
C LEU A 187 -0.95 -9.46 -3.57
N VAL A 188 -1.21 -8.21 -3.20
CA VAL A 188 -1.95 -7.24 -4.01
C VAL A 188 -1.15 -5.95 -4.08
N MET A 189 -1.29 -5.22 -5.17
CA MET A 189 -0.55 -3.99 -5.41
C MET A 189 -1.47 -2.88 -5.92
N ALA A 190 -1.31 -1.69 -5.36
CA ALA A 190 -1.93 -0.46 -5.86
C ALA A 190 -0.87 0.59 -6.15
N VAL A 191 -0.99 1.26 -7.29
CA VAL A 191 -0.18 2.43 -7.66
C VAL A 191 -1.03 3.67 -7.48
N LEU A 192 -0.50 4.64 -6.75
CA LEU A 192 -1.14 5.91 -6.45
C LEU A 192 -0.27 7.06 -6.95
N GLU A 193 -0.88 8.01 -7.65
CA GLU A 193 -0.24 9.28 -8.01
C GLU A 193 -0.26 10.20 -6.80
N ARG A 194 0.91 10.77 -6.44
CA ARG A 194 0.99 11.79 -5.41
C ARG A 194 0.86 13.17 -6.05
N ARG A 195 -0.18 13.91 -5.67
CA ARG A 195 -0.44 15.26 -6.16
C ARG A 195 0.36 16.31 -5.38
N ASP A 196 0.46 17.51 -5.95
CA ASP A 196 1.16 18.65 -5.35
C ASP A 196 0.66 19.04 -3.95
N ASP A 197 -0.62 18.78 -3.66
CA ASP A 197 -1.23 19.04 -2.36
C ASP A 197 -1.00 17.91 -1.34
N GLY A 198 -0.24 16.88 -1.72
CA GLY A 198 0.06 15.70 -0.91
C GLY A 198 -1.06 14.65 -0.89
N THR A 199 -2.19 14.89 -1.57
CA THR A 199 -3.25 13.90 -1.70
C THR A 199 -2.88 12.83 -2.72
N LEU A 200 -3.52 11.66 -2.58
CA LEU A 200 -3.26 10.50 -3.43
C LEU A 200 -4.42 10.29 -4.40
N GLY A 201 -4.08 10.13 -5.68
CA GLY A 201 -5.00 9.70 -6.72
C GLY A 201 -4.78 8.22 -7.04
N PHE A 202 -5.86 7.43 -7.07
CA PHE A 202 -5.78 6.06 -7.57
C PHE A 202 -5.34 6.04 -9.05
N LEU A 203 -4.34 5.22 -9.37
CA LEU A 203 -3.92 5.00 -10.75
C LEU A 203 -4.24 3.58 -11.21
N ARG A 204 -3.74 2.56 -10.49
CA ARG A 204 -3.86 1.16 -10.91
C ARG A 204 -3.85 0.19 -9.74
N TYR A 205 -4.39 -0.99 -9.98
CA TYR A 205 -4.43 -2.11 -9.05
C TYR A 205 -4.20 -3.41 -9.80
N ASP A 206 -3.54 -4.35 -9.15
CA ASP A 206 -3.40 -5.73 -9.59
C ASP A 206 -3.31 -6.67 -8.37
N ASP A 207 -4.00 -7.80 -8.41
CA ASP A 207 -3.91 -8.88 -7.42
C ASP A 207 -3.04 -10.03 -7.91
N ASP A 208 -3.21 -10.55 -9.12
CA ASP A 208 -2.49 -11.77 -9.49
C ASP A 208 -2.27 -11.97 -10.99
N THR A 209 -1.96 -10.89 -11.74
CA THR A 209 -1.67 -10.97 -13.19
C THR A 209 -0.67 -12.09 -13.54
N VAL A 210 0.30 -12.40 -12.65
CA VAL A 210 1.19 -13.56 -12.78
C VAL A 210 1.14 -14.45 -11.53
N GLY A 211 0.02 -15.16 -11.36
CA GLY A 211 -0.10 -16.26 -10.42
C GLY A 211 -0.43 -15.84 -8.99
N ARG A 212 0.54 -15.29 -8.25
CA ARG A 212 0.35 -14.79 -6.86
C ARG A 212 1.09 -13.47 -6.58
N ASP A 213 1.80 -13.01 -7.59
CA ASP A 213 2.71 -11.89 -7.52
C ASP A 213 2.15 -10.81 -8.47
N PRO A 214 1.76 -9.64 -7.96
CA PRO A 214 1.14 -8.62 -8.77
C PRO A 214 2.19 -7.93 -9.65
N GLN A 215 1.78 -7.61 -10.86
CA GLN A 215 2.56 -6.90 -11.86
C GLN A 215 1.71 -5.82 -12.53
N ILE A 216 2.18 -4.57 -12.47
CA ILE A 216 1.51 -3.44 -13.11
C ILE A 216 2.47 -2.83 -14.12
N ASP A 217 2.10 -2.90 -15.40
CA ASP A 217 2.79 -2.17 -16.45
C ASP A 217 1.96 -0.95 -16.86
N GLU A 218 2.44 0.26 -16.59
CA GLU A 218 1.68 1.50 -16.80
C GLU A 218 2.56 2.61 -17.40
N ILE A 219 1.94 3.45 -18.25
CA ILE A 219 2.60 4.67 -18.74
C ILE A 219 2.39 5.76 -17.69
N LEU A 220 3.48 6.26 -17.13
CA LEU A 220 3.42 7.26 -16.05
C LEU A 220 3.76 8.66 -16.59
N HIS A 221 3.22 9.69 -15.96
CA HIS A 221 3.74 11.04 -16.14
C HIS A 221 4.92 11.30 -15.20
N ARG A 222 5.78 12.26 -15.55
CA ARG A 222 6.77 12.80 -14.60
C ARG A 222 6.06 13.21 -13.31
N GLY A 223 6.55 12.73 -12.16
CA GLY A 223 5.93 12.98 -10.86
C GLY A 223 6.33 11.99 -9.79
N GLU A 224 5.68 12.09 -8.64
CA GLU A 224 5.86 11.17 -7.51
C GLU A 224 4.70 10.20 -7.41
N TYR A 225 5.01 8.95 -7.09
CA TYR A 225 4.04 7.87 -6.95
C TYR A 225 4.29 7.11 -5.66
N ILE A 226 3.22 6.57 -5.09
CA ILE A 226 3.29 5.62 -3.99
C ILE A 226 2.77 4.28 -4.48
N VAL A 227 3.59 3.24 -4.34
CA VAL A 227 3.18 1.86 -4.59
C VAL A 227 2.91 1.20 -3.26
N ILE A 228 1.68 0.76 -3.05
CA ILE A 228 1.26 -0.03 -1.89
C ILE A 228 1.34 -1.50 -2.28
N VAL A 229 2.05 -2.29 -1.50
CA VAL A 229 2.07 -3.75 -1.60
C VAL A 229 1.54 -4.32 -0.28
N ALA A 230 0.47 -5.08 -0.36
CA ALA A 230 -0.21 -5.67 0.79
C ALA A 230 -0.42 -7.17 0.53
N PRO A 231 -0.66 -8.00 1.56
CA PRO A 231 -1.02 -9.38 1.34
C PRO A 231 -2.49 -9.47 0.90
N LEU A 232 -2.82 -10.43 0.04
CA LEU A 232 -4.22 -10.70 -0.30
C LEU A 232 -5.02 -11.10 0.96
N SER A 233 -4.41 -11.91 1.82
CA SER A 233 -4.94 -12.33 3.12
C SER A 233 -4.43 -11.42 4.24
N SER A 234 -5.33 -10.82 5.01
CA SER A 234 -5.00 -9.84 6.06
C SER A 234 -4.17 -10.38 7.23
N PHE A 235 -3.93 -11.70 7.29
CA PHE A 235 -3.11 -12.34 8.31
C PHE A 235 -1.68 -12.67 7.85
N ASP A 236 -1.40 -12.56 6.55
CA ASP A 236 -0.07 -12.89 6.05
C ASP A 236 0.92 -11.76 6.34
N THR A 237 2.08 -12.13 6.87
CA THR A 237 3.15 -11.21 7.25
C THR A 237 4.49 -11.80 6.83
N GLY A 238 5.49 -10.93 6.64
CA GLY A 238 6.83 -11.37 6.27
C GLY A 238 7.49 -10.47 5.23
N GLY A 239 8.65 -10.93 4.77
CA GLY A 239 9.48 -10.18 3.83
C GLY A 239 8.90 -10.17 2.42
N ILE A 240 8.91 -8.99 1.80
CA ILE A 240 8.56 -8.80 0.38
C ILE A 240 9.75 -8.25 -0.39
N SER A 241 9.76 -8.47 -1.70
CA SER A 241 10.65 -7.78 -2.63
C SER A 241 9.84 -6.97 -3.62
N PHE A 242 10.25 -5.75 -3.90
CA PHE A 242 9.62 -4.84 -4.86
C PHE A 242 10.67 -4.38 -5.89
N VAL A 243 10.27 -4.30 -7.16
CA VAL A 243 11.08 -3.82 -8.27
C VAL A 243 10.27 -2.83 -9.08
N LEU A 244 10.92 -1.71 -9.42
CA LEU A 244 10.49 -0.80 -10.47
C LEU A 244 11.46 -0.98 -11.64
N GLU A 245 10.93 -1.30 -12.81
CA GLU A 245 11.69 -1.41 -14.07
C GLU A 245 11.19 -0.36 -15.06
N ILE A 246 12.12 0.26 -15.79
CA ILE A 246 11.79 1.17 -16.90
C ILE A 246 11.91 0.38 -18.20
N LEU A 247 10.76 -0.09 -18.70
CA LEU A 247 10.71 -0.84 -19.95
C LEU A 247 11.00 0.06 -21.16
N GLN A 248 10.52 1.30 -21.12
CA GLN A 248 10.79 2.31 -22.14
C GLN A 248 10.90 3.69 -21.48
N GLU A 249 12.03 4.38 -21.65
CA GLU A 249 12.24 5.73 -21.06
C GLU A 249 11.28 6.77 -21.63
N GLU A 250 10.95 6.66 -22.91
CA GLU A 250 9.99 7.54 -23.56
C GLU A 250 9.20 6.74 -24.59
N VAL A 251 7.88 6.64 -24.37
CA VAL A 251 6.99 5.97 -25.32
C VAL A 251 6.88 6.84 -26.58
N PRO A 252 7.33 6.35 -27.75
CA PRO A 252 7.34 7.14 -28.97
C PRO A 252 5.93 7.39 -29.51
N VAL A 253 5.76 8.51 -30.20
CA VAL A 253 4.56 8.80 -30.99
C VAL A 253 4.71 8.17 -32.37
N LEU A 254 3.73 7.38 -32.77
CA LEU A 254 3.61 6.77 -34.10
C LEU A 254 2.84 7.74 -35.02
N PRO A 255 3.51 8.41 -35.98
CA PRO A 255 2.84 9.29 -36.91
C PRO A 255 2.00 8.48 -37.93
N PRO A 256 0.96 9.07 -38.52
CA PRO A 256 0.23 8.43 -39.62
C PRO A 256 1.16 8.10 -40.79
N ASP A 257 0.82 7.05 -41.54
CA ASP A 257 1.55 6.60 -42.74
C ASP A 257 3.02 6.23 -42.48
N THR A 258 3.32 5.72 -41.28
CA THR A 258 4.66 5.24 -40.91
C THR A 258 4.67 3.76 -40.56
N VAL A 259 5.83 3.13 -40.73
CA VAL A 259 6.10 1.75 -40.32
C VAL A 259 7.23 1.79 -39.32
N PHE A 260 7.03 1.14 -38.17
CA PHE A 260 8.06 0.95 -37.15
C PHE A 260 8.36 -0.53 -37.03
N THR A 261 9.65 -0.85 -36.98
CA THR A 261 10.12 -2.20 -36.69
C THR A 261 10.57 -2.23 -35.23
N THR A 262 10.05 -3.19 -34.48
CA THR A 262 10.45 -3.45 -33.10
C THR A 262 10.76 -4.92 -32.94
N GLU A 263 11.74 -5.22 -32.10
CA GLU A 263 12.03 -6.58 -31.67
C GLU A 263 11.24 -6.83 -30.39
N LEU A 264 10.52 -7.95 -30.34
CA LEU A 264 9.87 -8.44 -29.13
C LEU A 264 10.60 -9.70 -28.66
N SER A 265 10.60 -9.95 -27.36
CA SER A 265 11.20 -11.16 -26.78
C SER A 265 10.28 -11.76 -25.73
N GLU A 266 10.58 -12.96 -25.24
CA GLU A 266 9.84 -13.55 -24.11
C GLU A 266 9.90 -12.68 -22.85
N LEU A 267 10.96 -11.88 -22.68
CA LEU A 267 11.13 -10.97 -21.55
C LEU A 267 10.43 -9.63 -21.78
N ASP A 268 10.40 -9.20 -23.04
CA ASP A 268 9.77 -7.96 -23.52
C ASP A 268 8.72 -8.27 -24.60
N PRO A 269 7.59 -8.90 -24.24
CA PRO A 269 6.64 -9.42 -25.23
C PRO A 269 5.73 -8.34 -25.80
N ARG A 270 5.97 -7.05 -25.51
CA ARG A 270 5.15 -5.95 -26.01
C ARG A 270 5.97 -4.71 -26.32
N ALA A 271 5.48 -3.95 -27.30
CA ALA A 271 5.90 -2.58 -27.56
C ALA A 271 4.68 -1.66 -27.45
N VAL A 272 4.90 -0.45 -26.93
CA VAL A 272 3.84 0.54 -26.73
C VAL A 272 4.17 1.81 -27.51
N TYR A 273 3.14 2.41 -28.12
CA TYR A 273 3.25 3.63 -28.91
C TYR A 273 2.07 4.56 -28.61
N PHE A 274 2.31 5.87 -28.70
CA PHE A 274 1.23 6.85 -28.74
C PHE A 274 0.76 7.09 -30.17
N VAL A 275 -0.55 7.09 -30.39
CA VAL A 275 -1.15 7.49 -31.68
C VAL A 275 -2.01 8.73 -31.50
N GLU A 276 -1.84 9.71 -32.39
CA GLU A 276 -2.69 10.90 -32.42
C GLU A 276 -3.85 10.70 -33.41
N ILE A 277 -5.03 10.39 -32.87
CA ILE A 277 -6.24 10.18 -33.67
C ILE A 277 -7.02 11.50 -33.77
N ARG A 278 -7.20 11.99 -34.99
CA ARG A 278 -8.05 13.15 -35.27
C ARG A 278 -9.51 12.75 -35.35
N ARG A 279 -10.40 13.62 -34.85
CA ARG A 279 -11.84 13.46 -35.03
C ARG A 279 -12.19 13.42 -36.52
N ASP A 280 -13.20 12.62 -36.88
CA ASP A 280 -13.71 12.46 -38.25
C ASP A 280 -12.66 11.91 -39.25
N SER A 281 -11.70 11.13 -38.76
CA SER A 281 -10.69 10.44 -39.56
C SER A 281 -10.76 8.93 -39.34
N VAL A 282 -10.34 8.16 -40.34
CA VAL A 282 -10.22 6.69 -40.27
C VAL A 282 -8.73 6.36 -40.29
N TYR A 283 -8.30 5.56 -39.34
CA TYR A 283 -6.93 5.06 -39.24
C TYR A 283 -6.96 3.54 -39.35
N THR A 284 -5.87 2.98 -39.87
CA THR A 284 -5.61 1.55 -39.80
C THR A 284 -4.33 1.36 -39.02
N ILE A 285 -4.37 0.53 -37.99
CA ILE A 285 -3.20 0.16 -37.20
C ILE A 285 -2.97 -1.33 -37.43
N GLN A 286 -1.81 -1.68 -37.96
CA GLN A 286 -1.48 -3.07 -38.29
C GLN A 286 -0.14 -3.45 -37.64
N ALA A 287 -0.10 -4.65 -37.07
CA ALA A 287 1.13 -5.34 -36.73
C ALA A 287 1.26 -6.58 -37.63
N ALA A 288 2.48 -6.89 -38.03
CA ALA A 288 2.78 -8.05 -38.85
C ALA A 288 4.17 -8.57 -38.47
N SER A 289 4.32 -9.89 -38.45
CA SER A 289 5.60 -10.55 -38.17
C SER A 289 5.67 -11.89 -38.89
N ASP A 290 6.86 -12.24 -39.39
CA ASP A 290 7.11 -13.56 -39.96
C ASP A 290 7.30 -14.65 -38.88
N ASP A 291 7.63 -14.23 -37.64
CA ASP A 291 8.04 -15.12 -36.55
C ASP A 291 7.05 -15.15 -35.38
N LEU A 292 6.21 -14.11 -35.23
CA LEU A 292 5.33 -13.93 -34.09
C LEU A 292 3.87 -13.88 -34.52
N ASP A 293 3.01 -14.49 -33.71
CA ASP A 293 1.57 -14.25 -33.74
C ASP A 293 1.31 -12.90 -33.04
N THR A 294 0.85 -11.92 -33.81
CA THR A 294 0.75 -10.54 -33.33
C THR A 294 -0.60 -10.28 -32.65
N PHE A 295 -0.61 -9.27 -31.79
CA PHE A 295 -1.84 -8.75 -31.18
C PHE A 295 -1.71 -7.23 -31.06
N VAL A 296 -2.74 -6.50 -31.50
CA VAL A 296 -2.79 -5.04 -31.38
C VAL A 296 -3.92 -4.64 -30.45
N GLU A 297 -3.59 -3.79 -29.47
CA GLU A 297 -4.55 -3.18 -28.57
C GLU A 297 -4.44 -1.65 -28.65
N LEU A 298 -5.55 -0.96 -28.95
CA LEU A 298 -5.67 0.47 -28.83
C LEU A 298 -6.39 0.83 -27.53
N ARG A 299 -5.67 1.46 -26.62
CA ARG A 299 -6.20 1.94 -25.35
C ARG A 299 -6.43 3.46 -25.39
N THR A 300 -7.54 3.87 -24.80
CA THR A 300 -7.76 5.28 -24.44
C THR A 300 -7.58 5.48 -22.94
N GLY A 301 -7.31 6.71 -22.50
CA GLY A 301 -7.28 7.05 -21.06
C GLY A 301 -8.61 6.82 -20.32
N GLN A 302 -9.67 6.44 -21.04
CA GLN A 302 -10.99 6.13 -20.49
C GLN A 302 -11.28 4.62 -20.47
N GLY A 303 -10.29 3.78 -20.78
CA GLY A 303 -10.43 2.33 -20.76
C GLY A 303 -11.20 1.74 -21.94
N ALA A 304 -11.57 2.53 -22.95
CA ALA A 304 -12.04 1.96 -24.22
C ALA A 304 -10.86 1.24 -24.89
N VAL A 305 -11.09 -0.02 -25.21
CA VAL A 305 -10.14 -0.92 -25.86
C VAL A 305 -10.73 -1.34 -27.20
N LEU A 306 -10.00 -1.09 -28.28
CA LEU A 306 -10.18 -1.83 -29.53
C LEU A 306 -9.02 -2.81 -29.61
N SER A 307 -9.28 -4.06 -29.94
CA SER A 307 -8.22 -5.06 -30.08
C SER A 307 -8.51 -6.03 -31.21
N ASP A 308 -7.44 -6.54 -31.80
CA ASP A 308 -7.47 -7.51 -32.90
C ASP A 308 -6.18 -8.34 -32.86
N ASP A 309 -6.27 -9.64 -33.13
CA ASP A 309 -5.17 -10.60 -33.21
C ASP A 309 -4.93 -11.09 -34.65
N ASP A 310 -6.00 -11.40 -35.41
CA ASP A 310 -5.91 -12.08 -36.71
C ASP A 310 -6.50 -11.29 -37.93
N GLY A 311 -6.82 -10.01 -37.78
CA GLY A 311 -7.52 -9.19 -38.77
C GLY A 311 -6.66 -8.58 -39.88
N GLY A 312 -5.33 -8.68 -39.79
CA GLY A 312 -4.33 -8.09 -40.69
C GLY A 312 -4.09 -8.86 -41.99
N GLY A 313 -4.55 -10.11 -42.04
CA GLY A 313 -4.44 -11.00 -43.20
C GLY A 313 -3.41 -12.10 -42.96
N GLY A 314 -3.85 -13.36 -42.95
CA GLY A 314 -3.04 -14.47 -42.44
C GLY A 314 -3.69 -15.05 -41.19
N TRP A 315 -2.94 -15.84 -40.41
CA TRP A 315 -3.36 -16.38 -39.11
C TRP A 315 -2.41 -15.89 -38.00
N SER A 316 -1.77 -14.73 -38.21
CA SER A 316 -0.69 -14.22 -37.35
C SER A 316 -0.56 -12.69 -37.34
N ASP A 317 -1.33 -11.99 -38.18
CA ASP A 317 -1.23 -10.55 -38.39
C ASP A 317 -2.49 -9.87 -37.84
N SER A 318 -2.31 -8.84 -37.02
CA SER A 318 -3.42 -8.08 -36.43
C SER A 318 -3.69 -6.76 -37.14
N ARG A 319 -4.95 -6.32 -37.19
CA ARG A 319 -5.32 -5.01 -37.73
C ARG A 319 -6.60 -4.42 -37.15
N LEU A 320 -6.49 -3.18 -36.68
CA LEU A 320 -7.59 -2.29 -36.26
C LEU A 320 -7.97 -1.26 -37.33
#